data_AF-A0A1M7BPG7-F1
#
_entry.id   AF-A0A1M7BPG7-F1
#
_cell.length_a   1.000
_cell.length_b   1.000
_cell.length_c   1.000
_cell.angle_alpha   90.00
_cell.angle_beta   90.00
_cell.angle_gamma   90.00
#
_symmetry.space_group_name_H-M   'P 1'
#
loop_
_entity.id
_entity.type
_entity.pdbx_description
1 polymer ?
#
loop_
_entity_poly.entity_id
_entity_poly.type
_entity_poly.pdbx_seq_one_letter_code
_entity_poly.pdbx_strand_id
1 'polypeptide(L)'
;MKKRIPLLLIFFRLLLAPIIIALAYYLKEESRGILVTLIFLGLISDIFDGIIARKLKVSSVKLRRLDSQVDLVFWITVMIACYILNAEILQ
;
A
#
# COMPACT_ATOMS: atom_id res chain seq x y z
N MET A 1 -22.84 5.93 -3.29
CA MET A 1 -21.46 5.59 -3.69
C MET A 1 -20.37 6.22 -2.82
N LYS A 2 -20.42 7.53 -2.50
CA LYS A 2 -19.34 8.24 -1.76
C LYS A 2 -18.87 7.58 -0.44
N LYS A 3 -19.77 6.94 0.31
CA LYS A 3 -19.45 6.23 1.58
C LYS A 3 -18.49 5.04 1.43
N ARG A 4 -18.30 4.52 0.21
CA ARG A 4 -17.38 3.39 -0.07
C ARG A 4 -15.99 3.83 -0.50
N ILE A 5 -15.75 5.13 -0.69
CA ILE A 5 -14.44 5.65 -1.14
C ILE A 5 -13.29 5.23 -0.20
N PRO A 6 -13.42 5.33 1.14
CA PRO A 6 -12.35 4.87 2.03
C PRO A 6 -12.02 3.38 1.85
N LEU A 7 -13.05 2.55 1.68
CA LEU A 7 -12.87 1.12 1.46
C LEU A 7 -12.16 0.82 0.12
N LEU A 8 -12.45 1.59 -0.93
CA LEU A 8 -11.79 1.43 -2.23
C LEU A 8 -10.31 1.83 -2.16
N LEU A 9 -9.96 2.84 -1.37
CA LEU A 9 -8.58 3.27 -1.16
C LEU A 9 -7.78 2.23 -0.34
N ILE A 10 -8.40 1.64 0.69
CA ILE A 10 -7.83 0.49 1.39
C ILE A 10 -7.58 -0.67 0.40
N PHE A 11 -8.58 -1.03 -0.40
CA PHE A 11 -8.43 -2.13 -1.37
C PHE A 11 -7.39 -1.82 -2.44
N PHE A 12 -7.27 -0.57 -2.87
CA PHE A 12 -6.22 -0.12 -3.77
C PHE A 12 -4.83 -0.42 -3.20
N ARG A 13 -4.55 -0.09 -1.93
CA ARG A 13 -3.26 -0.45 -1.28
C ARG A 13 -3.02 -1.95 -1.23
N LEU A 14 -4.06 -2.73 -0.94
CA LEU A 14 -3.97 -4.18 -0.94
C LEU A 14 -3.60 -4.73 -2.33
N LEU A 15 -4.12 -4.13 -3.41
CA LEU A 15 -3.76 -4.50 -4.78
C LEU A 15 -2.34 -4.05 -5.16
N LEU A 16 -1.82 -2.96 -4.59
CA LEU A 16 -0.44 -2.54 -4.84
C LEU A 16 0.56 -3.58 -4.31
N ALA A 17 0.24 -4.30 -3.25
CA ALA A 17 1.15 -5.29 -2.65
C ALA A 17 1.63 -6.36 -3.67
N PRO A 18 0.78 -7.18 -4.31
CA PRO A 18 1.24 -8.16 -5.29
C PRO A 18 1.92 -7.52 -6.52
N ILE A 19 1.51 -6.29 -6.91
CA ILE A 19 2.13 -5.56 -8.02
C ILE A 19 3.58 -5.18 -7.66
N ILE A 20 3.81 -4.65 -6.46
CA ILE A 20 5.14 -4.27 -5.97
C ILE A 20 6.08 -5.47 -5.94
N ILE A 21 5.62 -6.63 -5.44
CA ILE A 21 6.43 -7.86 -5.42
C ILE A 21 6.75 -8.31 -6.83
N ALA A 22 5.75 -8.35 -7.72
CA ALA A 22 5.95 -8.78 -9.10
C ALA A 22 6.97 -7.89 -9.82
N LEU A 23 6.86 -6.56 -9.69
CA LEU A 23 7.79 -5.62 -10.30
C LEU A 23 9.21 -5.79 -9.74
N ALA A 24 9.36 -5.89 -8.42
CA ALA A 24 10.66 -6.09 -7.79
C ALA A 24 11.31 -7.41 -8.25
N TYR A 25 10.53 -8.48 -8.39
CA TYR A 25 11.03 -9.79 -8.80
C TYR A 25 11.39 -9.88 -10.29
N TYR A 26 10.51 -9.40 -11.18
CA TYR A 26 10.69 -9.56 -12.63
C TYR A 26 11.56 -8.47 -13.27
N LEU A 27 11.44 -7.22 -12.83
CA LEU A 27 12.14 -6.07 -13.43
C LEU A 27 13.37 -5.63 -12.63
N LYS A 28 13.53 -6.10 -11.38
CA LYS A 28 14.69 -5.82 -10.52
C LYS A 28 15.04 -4.33 -10.49
N GLU A 29 16.28 -3.96 -10.81
CA GLU A 29 16.80 -2.59 -10.78
C GLU A 29 15.95 -1.59 -11.59
N GLU A 30 15.44 -2.00 -12.75
CA GLU A 30 14.60 -1.16 -13.62
C GLU A 30 13.26 -0.79 -12.96
N SER A 31 12.82 -1.54 -11.95
CA SER A 31 11.57 -1.27 -11.24
C SER A 31 11.65 -0.14 -10.22
N ARG A 32 12.86 0.29 -9.80
CA ARG A 32 13.06 1.18 -8.66
C ARG A 32 12.23 2.47 -8.74
N GLY A 33 12.24 3.17 -9.88
CA GLY A 33 11.47 4.40 -10.06
C GLY A 33 9.95 4.18 -10.01
N ILE A 34 9.47 3.07 -10.58
CA ILE A 34 8.06 2.70 -10.55
C ILE A 34 7.65 2.35 -9.11
N LEU A 35 8.46 1.59 -8.39
CA LEU A 35 8.20 1.21 -7.00
C LEU A 35 8.10 2.41 -6.08
N VAL A 36 9.02 3.38 -6.20
CA VAL A 36 8.94 4.65 -5.43
C VAL A 36 7.61 5.35 -5.69
N THR A 37 7.18 5.41 -6.96
CA THR A 37 5.91 6.03 -7.34
C THR A 37 4.72 5.28 -6.72
N LEU A 38 4.70 3.94 -6.80
CA LEU A 38 3.63 3.12 -6.23
C LEU A 38 3.57 3.22 -4.70
N ILE A 39 4.72 3.26 -4.03
CA ILE A 39 4.81 3.46 -2.58
C ILE A 39 4.22 4.82 -2.20
N PHE A 40 4.56 5.87 -2.94
CA PHE A 40 4.04 7.21 -2.71
C PHE A 40 2.52 7.28 -2.93
N LEU A 41 2.00 6.61 -3.98
CA LEU A 41 0.56 6.49 -4.20
C LEU A 41 -0.13 5.73 -3.07
N GLY A 42 0.47 4.65 -2.56
CA GLY A 42 -0.01 3.91 -1.39
C GLY A 42 -0.11 4.81 -0.16
N LEU A 43 0.94 5.55 0.16
CA LEU A 43 0.96 6.54 1.25
C LEU A 43 -0.12 7.62 1.10
N ILE A 44 -0.29 8.17 -0.11
CA ILE A 44 -1.31 9.17 -0.37
C ILE A 44 -2.71 8.58 -0.13
N SER A 45 -2.95 7.35 -0.58
CA SER A 45 -4.26 6.70 -0.42
C SER A 45 -4.61 6.44 1.05
N ASP A 46 -3.63 6.07 1.89
CA ASP A 46 -3.77 5.93 3.34
C ASP A 46 -4.26 7.22 4.00
N ILE A 47 -3.54 8.32 3.74
CA ILE A 47 -3.88 9.62 4.29
C ILE A 47 -5.31 10.03 3.89
N PHE A 48 -5.66 9.83 2.61
CA PHE A 48 -6.96 10.25 2.11
C PHE A 48 -8.11 9.38 2.60
N ASP A 49 -7.96 8.07 2.77
CA ASP A 49 -9.07 7.25 3.24
C ASP A 49 -9.49 7.61 4.66
N GLY A 50 -8.55 7.91 5.55
CA GLY A 50 -8.82 8.32 6.92
C GLY A 50 -9.50 9.69 6.96
N ILE A 51 -9.00 10.65 6.16
CA ILE A 51 -9.62 11.98 6.04
C ILE A 51 -11.05 11.86 5.51
N ILE A 52 -11.27 11.08 4.45
CA ILE A 52 -12.60 10.90 3.83
C ILE A 52 -13.54 10.14 4.78
N ALA A 53 -13.07 9.12 5.48
CA ALA A 53 -13.87 8.35 6.45
C ALA A 53 -14.37 9.24 7.60
N ARG A 54 -13.53 10.15 8.10
CA ARG A 54 -13.90 11.15 9.12
C ARG A 54 -14.89 12.17 8.57
N LYS A 55 -14.63 12.74 7.40
CA LYS A 55 -15.52 13.73 6.75
C LYS A 55 -16.91 13.16 6.46
N LEU A 56 -16.99 11.90 6.06
CA LEU A 56 -18.26 11.22 5.76
C LEU A 56 -18.93 10.58 6.98
N LYS A 57 -18.33 10.68 8.18
CA LYS A 57 -18.81 10.04 9.42
C LYS A 57 -19.06 8.52 9.28
N VAL A 58 -18.20 7.82 8.51
CA VAL A 58 -18.27 6.36 8.29
C VAL A 58 -17.15 5.58 8.98
N SER A 59 -16.33 6.26 9.79
CA SER A 59 -15.21 5.67 10.55
C SER A 59 -15.70 4.73 11.65
N SER A 60 -15.97 3.48 11.30
CA SER A 60 -16.30 2.41 12.24
C SER A 60 -15.05 1.70 12.78
N VAL A 61 -15.18 1.00 13.91
CA VAL A 61 -14.10 0.14 14.44
C VAL A 61 -13.68 -0.93 13.42
N LYS A 62 -14.65 -1.53 12.72
CA LYS A 62 -14.38 -2.55 11.70
C LYS A 62 -13.57 -2.00 10.52
N LEU A 63 -13.92 -0.82 10.02
CA LEU A 63 -13.19 -0.17 8.94
C LEU A 63 -11.75 0.16 9.34
N ARG A 64 -11.55 0.70 10.55
CA ARG A 64 -10.20 1.00 11.08
C ARG A 64 -9.35 -0.26 11.29
N ARG A 65 -9.93 -1.39 11.70
CA ARG A 65 -9.19 -2.65 11.81
C ARG A 65 -8.74 -3.18 10.45
N LEU A 66 -9.62 -3.11 9.45
CA LEU A 66 -9.29 -3.52 8.08
C LEU A 66 -8.16 -2.66 7.50
N ASP A 67 -8.26 -1.34 7.69
CA ASP A 67 -7.26 -0.35 7.31
C ASP A 67 -5.86 -0.72 7.85
N SER A 68 -5.72 -0.85 9.18
CA SER A 68 -4.44 -1.22 9.81
C SER A 68 -3.91 -2.59 9.38
N GLN A 69 -4.78 -3.56 9.09
CA GLN A 69 -4.35 -4.88 8.58
C GLN A 69 -3.78 -4.79 7.17
N VAL A 70 -4.42 -4.01 6.30
CA VAL A 70 -3.95 -3.79 4.93
C VAL A 70 -2.65 -2.99 4.92
N ASP A 71 -2.51 -2.01 5.80
CA ASP A 71 -1.24 -1.28 5.98
C ASP A 71 -0.10 -2.20 6.37
N LEU A 72 -0.32 -3.11 7.31
CA LEU A 72 0.69 -4.07 7.70
C LEU A 72 1.13 -4.92 6.50
N VAL A 73 0.18 -5.44 5.72
CA VAL A 73 0.47 -6.21 4.50
C VAL A 73 1.26 -5.38 3.49
N PHE A 74 0.85 -4.13 3.26
CA PHE A 74 1.50 -3.22 2.34
C PHE A 74 2.95 -2.93 2.75
N TRP A 75 3.20 -2.59 4.01
CA TRP A 75 4.55 -2.28 4.49
C TRP A 75 5.48 -3.50 4.54
N ILE A 76 4.97 -4.67 4.94
CA ILE A 76 5.74 -5.92 4.84
C ILE A 76 6.12 -6.19 3.39
N THR A 77 5.20 -5.94 2.46
CA THR A 77 5.45 -6.09 1.02
C THR A 77 6.55 -5.15 0.53
N VAL A 78 6.51 -3.88 0.91
CA VAL A 78 7.56 -2.90 0.58
C VAL A 78 8.91 -3.36 1.14
N MET A 79 8.95 -3.85 2.38
CA MET A 79 10.16 -4.40 2.98
C MET A 79 10.71 -5.60 2.21
N ILE A 80 9.85 -6.54 1.79
CA ILE A 80 10.23 -7.68 0.96
C ILE A 80 10.78 -7.23 -0.40
N ALA A 81 10.14 -6.26 -1.05
CA ALA A 81 10.63 -5.70 -2.31
C ALA A 81 12.01 -5.04 -2.15
N CYS A 82 12.23 -4.29 -1.07
CA CYS A 82 13.53 -3.72 -0.74
C CYS A 82 14.59 -4.81 -0.54
N TYR A 83 14.24 -5.91 0.15
CA TYR A 83 15.13 -7.06 0.34
C TYR A 83 15.48 -7.73 -0.99
N ILE A 84 14.50 -7.98 -1.87
CA ILE A 84 14.74 -8.59 -3.19
C ILE A 84 15.71 -7.75 -4.02
N LEU A 85 15.57 -6.42 -4.00
CA LEU A 85 16.38 -5.51 -4.81
C LEU A 85 17.77 -5.24 -4.23
N ASN A 86 17.97 -5.46 -2.93
CA ASN A 86 19.21 -5.09 -2.24
C ASN A 86 19.77 -6.26 -1.42
N ALA A 87 19.46 -7.50 -1.79
CA ALA A 87 19.89 -8.70 -1.05
C ALA A 87 21.41 -8.77 -0.87
N GLU A 88 22.17 -8.23 -1.83
CA GLU A 88 23.63 -8.18 -1.83
C GLU A 88 24.22 -7.27 -0.74
N ILE A 89 23.47 -6.28 -0.24
CA ILE A 89 23.93 -5.36 0.83
C ILE A 89 23.92 -6.05 2.21
N LEU A 90 23.16 -7.14 2.36
CA LEU A 90 22.94 -7.86 3.62
C LEU A 90 23.79 -9.14 3.74
N GLN A 91 24.64 -9.44 2.77
CA GLN A 91 25.60 -10.55 2.76
C GLN A 91 26.98 -10.08 3.24
#